data_AF-A0A962GVP5-F1
#
_entry.id   AF-A0A962GVP5-F1
#
_cell.length_a   1.000
_cell.length_b   1.000
_cell.length_c   1.000
_cell.angle_alpha   90.00
_cell.angle_beta   90.00
_cell.angle_gamma   90.00
#
_symmetry.space_group_name_H-M   'P 1'
#
loop_
_entity.id
_entity.type
_entity.pdbx_description
1 polymer ?
#
loop_
_entity_poly.entity_id
_entity_poly.type
_entity_poly.pdbx_seq_one_letter_code
_entity_poly.pdbx_strand_id
1 'polypeptide(L)'
;GFMELDETVQAGAARECFEETHAQIKNQELFGVYNSIVNSQVYIMFRAQLAEYFFEPTSESLEVKLFQPDEIPWDNISFPIVNSALKRFVKEMQSEFTVQLEDVYENFEGSISKGYFDKIR
;
A
#
# COMPACT_ATOMS: atom_id res chain seq x y z
N GLY A 1 0.61 -1.51 -9.00
CA GLY A 1 1.46 -0.93 -10.05
C GLY A 1 1.31 0.57 -10.27
N PHE A 2 1.52 1.01 -11.50
CA PHE A 2 1.60 2.41 -11.91
C PHE A 2 0.23 2.96 -12.33
N MET A 3 0.05 4.27 -12.17
CA MET A 3 -1.14 4.93 -12.71
C MET A 3 -1.03 5.07 -14.23
N GLU A 4 -2.12 4.76 -14.92
CA GLU A 4 -2.26 4.89 -16.37
C GLU A 4 -2.90 6.23 -16.78
N LEU A 5 -2.95 6.49 -18.09
CA LEU A 5 -3.64 7.65 -18.64
C LEU A 5 -5.15 7.47 -18.54
N ASP A 6 -5.87 8.58 -18.38
CA ASP A 6 -7.33 8.63 -18.37
C ASP A 6 -8.04 7.80 -17.27
N GLU A 7 -7.33 7.45 -16.19
CA GLU A 7 -7.93 6.84 -14.99
C GLU A 7 -7.86 7.75 -13.75
N THR A 8 -8.72 7.48 -12.76
CA THR A 8 -8.58 8.07 -11.42
C THR A 8 -7.66 7.20 -10.57
N VAL A 9 -7.08 7.76 -9.50
CA VAL A 9 -6.24 6.99 -8.57
C VAL A 9 -6.99 5.81 -7.92
N GLN A 10 -8.30 5.94 -7.66
CA GLN A 10 -9.12 4.83 -7.16
C GLN A 10 -9.41 3.78 -8.24
N ALA A 11 -9.54 4.19 -9.50
CA ALA A 11 -9.71 3.25 -10.61
C ALA A 11 -8.43 2.45 -10.83
N GLY A 12 -7.26 3.12 -10.85
CA GLY A 12 -5.97 2.45 -10.94
C GLY A 12 -5.73 1.49 -9.78
N ALA A 13 -6.04 1.88 -8.53
CA ALA A 13 -5.93 0.98 -7.38
C ALA A 13 -6.80 -0.29 -7.53
N ALA A 14 -8.03 -0.16 -8.05
CA ALA A 14 -8.90 -1.31 -8.32
C ALA A 14 -8.41 -2.17 -9.49
N ARG A 15 -7.95 -1.54 -10.58
CA ARG A 15 -7.39 -2.24 -11.75
C ARG A 15 -6.18 -3.07 -11.35
N GLU A 16 -5.21 -2.46 -10.69
CA GLU A 16 -3.98 -3.13 -10.24
C GLU A 16 -4.28 -4.30 -9.29
N CYS A 17 -5.19 -4.11 -8.33
CA CYS A 17 -5.63 -5.21 -7.47
C CYS A 17 -6.24 -6.35 -8.29
N PHE A 18 -7.07 -6.04 -9.29
CA PHE A 18 -7.68 -7.05 -10.14
C PHE A 18 -6.66 -7.75 -11.05
N GLU A 19 -5.73 -7.03 -11.67
CA GLU A 19 -4.68 -7.59 -12.55
C GLU A 19 -3.72 -8.52 -11.79
N GLU A 20 -3.37 -8.16 -10.54
CA GLU A 20 -2.45 -8.95 -9.73
C GLU A 20 -3.14 -10.11 -8.99
N THR A 21 -4.46 -10.09 -8.77
CA THR A 21 -5.13 -11.07 -7.88
C THR A 21 -6.48 -11.61 -8.34
N HIS A 22 -7.06 -11.07 -9.41
CA HIS A 22 -8.46 -11.23 -9.83
C HIS A 22 -9.50 -10.87 -8.76
N ALA A 23 -9.07 -10.29 -7.64
CA ALA A 23 -9.96 -9.87 -6.58
C ALA A 23 -10.66 -8.56 -6.96
N GLN A 24 -11.98 -8.53 -6.76
CA GLN A 24 -12.74 -7.29 -6.85
C GLN A 24 -12.84 -6.63 -5.48
N ILE A 25 -12.67 -5.31 -5.45
CA ILE A 25 -12.71 -4.51 -4.22
C ILE A 25 -13.87 -3.51 -4.22
N LYS A 26 -14.36 -3.19 -3.02
CA LYS A 26 -15.40 -2.18 -2.76
C LYS A 26 -15.03 -1.33 -1.54
N ASN A 27 -15.77 -0.24 -1.34
CA ASN A 27 -15.59 0.68 -0.21
C ASN A 27 -14.14 1.16 -0.07
N GLN A 28 -13.55 1.57 -1.20
CA GLN A 28 -12.20 2.09 -1.23
C GLN A 28 -12.13 3.42 -0.46
N GLU A 29 -11.20 3.49 0.48
CA GLU A 29 -10.91 4.69 1.25
C GLU A 29 -9.41 4.96 1.23
N LEU A 30 -9.02 6.21 1.02
CA LEU A 30 -7.62 6.60 1.03
C LEU A 30 -7.02 6.22 2.38
N PHE A 31 -5.95 5.42 2.36
CA PHE A 31 -5.24 5.04 3.57
C PHE A 31 -4.05 5.98 3.79
N GLY A 32 -3.28 6.28 2.76
CA GLY A 32 -2.18 7.23 2.86
C GLY A 32 -1.42 7.45 1.57
N VAL A 33 -0.56 8.45 1.60
CA VAL A 33 0.40 8.76 0.54
C VAL A 33 1.79 8.54 1.11
N TYR A 34 2.59 7.74 0.41
CA TYR A 34 3.90 7.32 0.85
C TYR A 34 4.95 7.70 -0.19
N ASN A 35 5.96 8.46 0.23
CA ASN A 35 7.09 8.81 -0.62
C ASN A 35 8.17 7.73 -0.48
N SER A 36 8.37 6.92 -1.51
CA SER A 36 9.53 6.03 -1.62
C SER A 36 10.72 6.82 -2.13
N ILE A 37 11.49 7.40 -1.19
CA ILE A 37 12.58 8.33 -1.52
C ILE A 37 13.67 7.63 -2.34
N VAL A 38 13.96 6.38 -2.01
CA VAL A 38 15.01 5.57 -2.64
C VAL A 38 14.69 5.26 -4.10
N ASN A 39 13.42 5.01 -4.38
CA ASN A 39 12.94 4.64 -5.71
C ASN A 39 12.42 5.84 -6.52
N SER A 40 12.46 7.05 -5.95
CA SER A 40 11.89 8.27 -6.55
C SER A 40 10.42 8.09 -6.96
N GLN A 41 9.62 7.45 -6.11
CA GLN A 41 8.22 7.10 -6.39
C GLN A 41 7.28 7.55 -5.29
N VAL A 42 6.04 7.84 -5.65
CA VAL A 42 4.94 8.14 -4.72
C VAL A 42 3.92 7.01 -4.81
N TYR A 43 3.57 6.42 -3.68
CA TYR A 43 2.55 5.38 -3.56
C TYR A 43 1.31 5.99 -2.92
N ILE A 44 0.18 5.87 -3.60
CA ILE A 44 -1.13 6.23 -3.03
C ILE A 44 -1.81 4.90 -2.69
N MET A 45 -1.93 4.62 -1.40
CA MET A 45 -2.48 3.35 -0.92
C MET A 45 -3.91 3.54 -0.43
N PHE A 46 -4.76 2.60 -0.79
CA PHE A 46 -6.15 2.53 -0.38
C PHE A 46 -6.36 1.32 0.52
N ARG A 47 -7.22 1.47 1.52
CA ARG A 47 -7.86 0.32 2.16
C ARG A 47 -9.18 0.05 1.45
N ALA A 48 -9.52 -1.21 1.33
CA ALA A 48 -10.76 -1.63 0.69
C ALA A 48 -11.25 -2.93 1.30
N GLN A 49 -12.47 -3.31 0.95
CA GLN A 49 -13.05 -4.60 1.30
C GLN A 49 -13.13 -5.46 0.06
N LEU A 50 -12.88 -6.76 0.19
CA LEU A 50 -13.22 -7.70 -0.87
C LEU A 50 -14.72 -7.62 -1.18
N ALA A 51 -15.04 -7.48 -2.45
CA ALA A 51 -16.43 -7.48 -2.92
C ALA A 51 -17.06 -8.86 -2.70
N GLU A 52 -16.29 -9.90 -3.05
CA GLU A 52 -16.60 -11.32 -2.96
C GLU A 52 -15.37 -12.10 -2.47
N TYR A 53 -15.58 -13.29 -1.92
CA TYR A 53 -14.49 -14.20 -1.51
C TYR A 53 -13.92 -14.96 -2.72
N PHE A 54 -13.47 -14.21 -3.73
CA PHE A 54 -12.88 -14.74 -4.95
C PHE A 54 -11.58 -14.00 -5.27
N PHE A 55 -10.51 -14.77 -5.46
CA PHE A 55 -9.17 -14.34 -5.85
C PHE A 55 -8.40 -15.58 -6.32
N GLU A 56 -7.44 -15.40 -7.22
CA GLU A 56 -6.61 -16.48 -7.74
C GLU A 56 -5.24 -15.97 -8.22
N PRO A 57 -4.23 -16.85 -8.34
CA PRO A 57 -2.98 -16.50 -8.99
C PRO A 57 -3.20 -15.99 -10.42
N THR A 58 -2.37 -15.04 -10.84
CA THR A 58 -2.41 -14.44 -12.18
C THR A 58 -1.08 -14.66 -12.89
N SER A 59 -0.90 -14.10 -14.09
CA SER A 59 0.41 -14.14 -14.76
C SER A 59 1.51 -13.38 -14.01
N GLU A 60 1.13 -12.48 -13.10
CA GLU A 60 2.05 -11.63 -12.34
C GLU A 60 2.23 -12.12 -10.89
N SER A 61 1.30 -12.94 -10.40
CA SER A 61 1.30 -13.47 -9.03
C SER A 61 1.39 -15.00 -9.02
N LEU A 62 2.50 -15.53 -8.50
CA LEU A 62 2.69 -16.97 -8.31
C LEU A 62 1.70 -17.58 -7.31
N GLU A 63 1.31 -16.79 -6.31
CA GLU A 63 0.38 -17.20 -5.26
C GLU A 63 -0.38 -15.98 -4.72
N VAL A 64 -1.68 -16.15 -4.44
CA VAL A 64 -2.54 -15.13 -3.83
C VAL A 64 -3.30 -15.78 -2.68
N LYS A 65 -3.19 -15.20 -1.48
CA LYS A 65 -3.77 -15.73 -0.24
C LYS A 65 -4.21 -14.61 0.68
N LEU A 66 -5.16 -14.93 1.56
CA LEU A 66 -5.51 -14.09 2.71
C LEU A 66 -4.70 -14.51 3.92
N PHE A 67 -4.31 -13.52 4.73
CA PHE A 67 -3.53 -13.71 5.95
C PHE A 67 -4.26 -13.07 7.12
N GLN A 68 -4.32 -13.76 8.26
CA GLN A 68 -4.59 -13.09 9.52
C GLN A 68 -3.40 -12.20 9.91
N PRO A 69 -3.58 -11.15 10.73
CA PRO A 69 -2.50 -10.24 11.10
C PRO A 69 -1.25 -10.91 11.68
N ASP A 70 -1.41 -12.01 12.40
CA ASP A 70 -0.34 -12.82 13.00
C ASP A 70 0.29 -13.84 12.03
N GLU A 71 -0.30 -14.04 10.86
CA GLU A 71 0.20 -14.94 9.80
C GLU A 71 0.97 -14.18 8.71
N ILE A 72 0.98 -12.84 8.74
CA ILE A 72 1.66 -12.02 7.74
C ILE A 72 3.18 -12.33 7.76
N PRO A 73 3.78 -12.72 6.61
CA PRO A 73 5.20 -13.09 6.55
C PRO A 73 6.08 -11.84 6.44
N TRP A 74 6.19 -11.07 7.54
CA TRP A 74 6.86 -9.76 7.57
C TRP A 74 8.27 -9.75 6.99
N ASP A 75 9.04 -10.81 7.22
CA ASP A 75 10.43 -10.93 6.75
C ASP A 75 10.53 -11.20 5.23
N ASN A 76 9.44 -11.61 4.59
CA ASN A 76 9.38 -11.91 3.15
C ASN A 76 8.80 -10.75 2.32
N ILE A 77 8.39 -9.64 2.94
CA ILE A 77 7.88 -8.46 2.23
C ILE A 77 9.08 -7.65 1.73
N SER A 78 9.34 -7.68 0.41
CA SER A 78 10.53 -7.07 -0.18
C SER A 78 10.52 -5.54 -0.20
N PHE A 79 9.35 -4.91 -0.16
CA PHE A 79 9.22 -3.46 -0.29
C PHE A 79 9.00 -2.78 1.07
N PRO A 80 9.94 -1.94 1.55
CA PRO A 80 9.82 -1.27 2.85
C PRO A 80 8.56 -0.41 2.99
N ILE A 81 8.12 0.22 1.91
CA ILE A 81 6.91 1.04 1.87
C ILE A 81 5.64 0.23 2.10
N VAL A 82 5.58 -0.99 1.55
CA VAL A 82 4.47 -1.93 1.76
C VAL A 82 4.49 -2.42 3.20
N ASN A 83 5.67 -2.75 3.73
CA ASN A 83 5.85 -3.19 5.11
C ASN A 83 5.38 -2.10 6.10
N SER A 84 5.81 -0.84 5.91
CA SER A 84 5.41 0.31 6.74
C SER A 84 3.89 0.51 6.73
N ALA A 85 3.29 0.58 5.54
CA ALA A 85 1.85 0.77 5.39
C ALA A 85 1.05 -0.38 6.03
N LEU A 86 1.47 -1.64 5.82
CA LEU A 86 0.78 -2.81 6.34
C LEU A 86 0.89 -2.94 7.86
N LYS A 87 2.06 -2.63 8.45
CA LYS A 87 2.21 -2.56 9.92
C LYS A 87 1.28 -1.52 10.52
N ARG A 88 1.17 -0.34 9.89
CA ARG A 88 0.24 0.70 10.32
C ARG A 88 -1.21 0.22 10.19
N PHE A 89 -1.55 -0.42 9.07
CA PHE A 89 -2.89 -0.95 8.85
C PHE A 89 -3.27 -1.90 9.99
N VAL A 90 -2.43 -2.89 10.30
CA VAL A 90 -2.67 -3.85 11.40
C VAL A 90 -2.80 -3.16 12.76
N LYS A 91 -1.96 -2.15 13.04
CA LYS A 91 -2.04 -1.38 14.28
C LYS A 91 -3.36 -0.60 14.39
N GLU A 92 -3.78 0.03 13.30
CA GLU A 92 -5.00 0.84 13.24
C GLU A 92 -6.29 -0.01 13.16
N MET A 93 -6.22 -1.32 12.87
CA MET A 93 -7.39 -2.22 12.92
C MET A 93 -8.08 -2.26 14.29
N GLN A 94 -7.36 -1.93 15.37
CA GLN A 94 -7.90 -1.85 16.74
C GLN A 94 -8.35 -0.42 17.13
N SER A 95 -8.29 0.53 16.19
CA SER A 95 -8.64 1.94 16.38
C SER A 95 -9.33 2.52 15.14
N GLU A 96 -9.44 3.84 15.08
CA GLU A 96 -9.85 4.51 13.84
C GLU A 96 -8.67 4.59 12.86
N PHE A 97 -8.98 4.45 11.57
CA PHE A 97 -8.01 4.64 10.50
C PHE A 97 -7.80 6.13 10.22
N THR A 98 -6.55 6.53 10.04
CA THR A 98 -6.19 7.92 9.69
C THR A 98 -5.52 8.00 8.32
N VAL A 99 -5.68 9.13 7.64
CA VAL A 99 -4.93 9.40 6.39
C VAL A 99 -3.58 10.00 6.76
N GLN A 100 -2.49 9.40 6.26
CA GLN A 100 -1.12 9.85 6.54
C GLN A 100 -0.36 10.20 5.26
N LEU A 101 0.57 11.14 5.39
CA LEU A 101 1.62 11.41 4.41
C LEU A 101 2.96 11.01 5.05
N GLU A 102 3.62 10.00 4.50
CA GLU A 102 4.83 9.42 5.10
C GLU A 102 6.01 9.37 4.13
N ASP A 103 7.19 9.75 4.62
CA ASP A 103 8.46 9.57 3.91
C ASP A 103 9.09 8.24 4.32
N VAL A 104 9.30 7.32 3.38
CA VAL A 104 9.90 6.00 3.62
C VAL A 104 11.30 5.94 3.02
N TYR A 105 12.28 5.71 3.90
CA TYR A 105 13.68 5.42 3.56
C TYR A 105 13.93 3.91 3.74
N GLU A 106 14.90 3.33 3.00
CA GLU A 106 15.14 1.87 2.85
C GLU A 106 14.79 1.00 4.08
N ASN A 107 15.25 1.38 5.28
CA ASN A 107 15.12 0.58 6.50
C ASN A 107 14.50 1.34 7.68
N PHE A 108 13.85 2.49 7.45
CA PHE A 108 13.42 3.37 8.55
C PHE A 108 11.92 3.27 8.79
N GLU A 109 11.54 2.79 9.98
CA GLU A 109 10.19 2.93 10.52
C GLU A 109 10.02 4.35 11.09
N GLY A 110 9.40 5.23 10.31
CA GLY A 110 8.99 6.56 10.78
C GLY A 110 9.01 7.62 9.68
N SER A 111 8.08 8.57 9.77
CA SER A 111 8.09 9.73 8.87
C SER A 111 9.12 10.75 9.37
N ILE A 112 10.11 11.07 8.53
CA ILE A 112 10.93 12.27 8.70
C ILE A 112 10.62 13.21 7.54
N SER A 113 9.62 14.08 7.72
CA SER A 113 9.50 15.26 6.89
C SER A 113 10.62 16.24 7.26
N LYS A 114 11.81 16.07 6.69
CA LYS A 114 12.75 17.18 6.56
C LYS A 114 12.17 18.10 5.50
N GLY A 115 11.61 19.23 5.92
CA GLY A 115 11.01 20.18 5.00
C GLY A 115 12.01 20.56 3.91
N TYR A 116 11.54 20.96 2.74
CA TYR A 116 12.40 21.37 1.62
C TYR A 116 13.50 22.36 2.05
N PHE A 117 13.17 23.26 2.98
CA PHE A 117 14.08 24.26 3.52
C PHE A 117 15.07 23.74 4.58
N ASP A 118 14.84 22.58 5.18
CA ASP A 118 15.76 21.93 6.13
C ASP A 118 16.86 21.13 5.42
N LYS A 119 16.70 20.86 4.11
CA LYS A 119 17.66 20.13 3.28
C LYS A 119 18.71 21.03 2.61
N ILE A 120 18.55 22.36 2.67
CA ILE A 120 19.37 23.35 1.94
C ILE A 120 20.40 24.04 2.86
N ARG A 121 20.53 23.61 4.13
CA ARG A 121 21.58 24.08 5.05
C ARG A 121 22.74 23.12 5.14
#